data_AF-A0ABD0QJ95-F1
#
_entry.id   AF-A0ABD0QJ95-F1
#
_cell.length_a   1.000
_cell.length_b   1.000
_cell.length_c   1.000
_cell.angle_alpha   90.00
_cell.angle_beta   90.00
_cell.angle_gamma   90.00
#
_symmetry.space_group_name_H-M   'P 1'
#
loop_
_entity.id
_entity.type
_entity.pdbx_description
1 polymer ?
#
loop_
_entity_poly.entity_id
_entity_poly.type
_entity_poly.pdbx_seq_one_letter_code
_entity_poly.pdbx_strand_id
1 'polypeptide(L)' 'VQNLASKNRCMSAASIALEVAEVEGPLVSAQTICCTLQPVSLDWRHPRRKSLLKLAYKKARKQFAEDNLSESMNYWNCVL' A
#
# COMPACT_ATOMS: atom_id res chain seq x y z
N VAL A 1 -7.20 -14.04 -9.71
CA VAL A 1 -7.27 -13.47 -8.33
C VAL A 1 -5.99 -12.76 -7.87
N GLN A 2 -4.86 -13.44 -7.65
CA GLN A 2 -3.66 -12.84 -7.01
C GLN A 2 -3.05 -11.66 -7.78
N ASN A 3 -3.00 -11.75 -9.12
CA ASN A 3 -2.54 -10.66 -9.98
C ASN A 3 -3.42 -9.40 -9.87
N LEU A 4 -4.75 -9.59 -9.77
CA LEU A 4 -5.70 -8.47 -9.59
C LEU A 4 -5.49 -7.79 -8.23
N ALA A 5 -5.44 -8.58 -7.15
CA ALA A 5 -5.19 -8.07 -5.81
C ALA A 5 -3.83 -7.36 -5.68
N SER A 6 -2.81 -7.83 -6.40
CA SER A 6 -1.48 -7.21 -6.41
C SER A 6 -1.46 -5.86 -7.15
N LYS A 7 -2.19 -5.76 -8.27
CA LYS A 7 -2.31 -4.52 -9.04
C LYS A 7 -3.08 -3.44 -8.29
N ASN A 8 -4.11 -3.83 -7.55
CA ASN A 8 -4.91 -2.90 -6.74
C ASN A 8 -5.21 -3.46 -5.35
N ARG A 9 -4.30 -3.21 -4.41
CA ARG A 9 -4.40 -3.69 -3.02
C ARG A 9 -5.60 -3.16 -2.23
N CYS A 10 -6.31 -2.14 -2.74
CA CYS A 10 -7.46 -1.54 -2.06
C CYS A 10 -8.81 -2.02 -2.62
N MET A 11 -8.83 -2.74 -3.74
CA MET A 11 -10.07 -3.36 -4.24
C MET A 11 -10.62 -4.31 -3.21
N SER A 12 -11.94 -4.38 -3.02
CA SER A 12 -12.59 -5.29 -2.07
C SER A 12 -12.68 -6.74 -2.58
N ALA A 13 -12.86 -7.71 -1.68
CA ALA A 13 -13.02 -9.13 -2.05
C ALA A 13 -14.23 -9.33 -2.98
N ALA A 14 -15.31 -8.61 -2.73
CA ALA A 14 -16.52 -8.65 -3.56
C ALA A 14 -16.26 -8.07 -4.96
N SER A 15 -15.51 -6.97 -5.05
CA SER A 15 -15.11 -6.39 -6.34
C SER A 15 -14.22 -7.33 -7.15
N ILE A 16 -13.26 -8.00 -6.48
CA ILE A 16 -12.41 -9.00 -7.13
C ILE A 16 -13.23 -10.21 -7.58
N ALA A 17 -14.20 -10.66 -6.78
CA ALA A 17 -15.10 -11.75 -7.16
C ALA A 17 -15.92 -11.41 -8.42
N LEU A 18 -16.39 -10.18 -8.55
CA LEU A 18 -17.10 -9.71 -9.75
C LEU A 18 -16.18 -9.70 -10.97
N GLU A 19 -14.98 -9.12 -10.88
CA GLU A 19 -14.03 -9.11 -12.01
C GLU A 19 -13.62 -10.52 -12.44
N VAL A 20 -13.44 -11.43 -11.48
CA VAL A 20 -13.11 -12.83 -11.78
C VAL A 20 -14.28 -13.53 -12.47
N ALA A 21 -15.52 -13.25 -12.05
CA ALA A 21 -16.70 -13.81 -12.69
C ALA A 21 -16.86 -13.34 -14.14
N GLU A 22 -16.50 -12.08 -14.46
CA GLU A 22 -16.56 -11.60 -15.85
C GLU A 22 -15.56 -12.30 -16.78
N VAL A 23 -14.44 -12.80 -16.24
CA VAL A 23 -13.40 -13.47 -17.04
C VAL A 23 -13.58 -14.98 -17.07
N GLU A 24 -13.87 -15.59 -15.91
CA GLU A 24 -13.86 -17.05 -15.72
C GLU A 24 -15.28 -17.64 -15.73
N GLY A 25 -16.33 -16.84 -15.54
CA GLY A 25 -17.75 -17.22 -15.59
C GLY A 25 -18.39 -17.41 -14.21
N PRO A 26 -17.97 -18.39 -13.39
CA PRO A 26 -18.56 -18.63 -12.08
C PRO A 26 -18.28 -17.50 -11.09
N LEU A 27 -19.32 -17.10 -10.36
CA LEU A 27 -19.17 -16.18 -9.24
C LEU A 27 -18.50 -16.90 -8.06
N VAL A 28 -17.34 -16.41 -7.65
CA VAL A 28 -16.61 -16.93 -6.50
C VAL A 28 -17.06 -16.17 -5.24
N SER A 29 -17.26 -16.86 -4.12
CA SER A 29 -17.61 -16.19 -2.87
C SER A 29 -16.48 -15.26 -2.40
N ALA A 30 -16.83 -14.14 -1.76
CA ALA A 30 -15.85 -13.24 -1.16
C ALA A 30 -14.94 -13.96 -0.13
N GLN A 31 -15.50 -14.94 0.59
CA GLN A 31 -14.74 -15.76 1.54
C GLN A 31 -13.65 -16.58 0.84
N THR A 32 -13.98 -17.17 -0.31
CA THR A 32 -13.01 -17.93 -1.12
C THR A 32 -11.90 -17.03 -1.64
N ILE A 33 -12.21 -15.80 -2.05
CA ILE A 33 -11.20 -14.79 -2.41
C ILE A 33 -10.29 -14.49 -1.20
N CYS A 34 -10.85 -14.28 0.00
CA CYS A 34 -10.06 -14.05 1.21
C CYS A 34 -9.12 -15.23 1.51
N CYS A 35 -9.63 -16.46 1.51
CA CYS A 35 -8.85 -17.66 1.79
C CYS A 35 -7.72 -17.88 0.77
N THR A 36 -7.92 -17.51 -0.49
CA THR A 36 -6.90 -17.63 -1.54
C THR A 36 -5.81 -16.55 -1.45
N LEU A 37 -6.11 -15.37 -0.89
CA LEU A 37 -5.16 -14.27 -0.72
C LEU A 37 -4.34 -14.35 0.58
N GLN A 38 -4.88 -15.01 1.61
CA GLN A 38 -4.27 -15.08 2.94
C GLN A 38 -2.86 -15.71 2.95
N PRO A 39 -2.60 -16.85 2.28
CA PRO A 39 -1.28 -17.51 2.30
C PRO A 39 -0.17 -16.69 1.65
N VAL A 40 -0.51 -15.81 0.71
CA VAL A 40 0.44 -14.95 -0.03
C VAL A 40 0.58 -13.56 0.58
N SER A 41 0.08 -13.35 1.80
CA SER A 41 0.13 -12.05 2.50
C SER A 41 -0.48 -10.88 1.71
N LEU A 42 -1.44 -11.19 0.82
CA LEU A 42 -2.31 -10.21 0.15
C LEU A 42 -3.65 -10.11 0.89
N ASP A 43 -3.63 -10.40 2.18
CA ASP A 43 -4.75 -10.24 3.08
C ASP A 43 -5.12 -8.76 3.25
N TRP A 44 -6.35 -8.54 3.73
CA TRP A 44 -6.88 -7.21 4.01
C TRP A 44 -6.08 -6.54 5.11
N ARG A 45 -5.09 -5.72 4.73
CA ARG A 45 -4.41 -4.84 5.69
C ARG A 45 -4.99 -3.45 5.60
N HIS A 46 -5.24 -2.86 6.77
CA HIS A 46 -5.61 -1.46 6.84
C HIS A 46 -4.47 -0.59 6.28
N PRO A 47 -4.75 0.28 5.29
CA PRO A 47 -3.78 1.24 4.82
C PRO A 47 -3.26 2.08 5.98
N ARG A 48 -1.94 2.24 6.09
CA ARG A 48 -1.36 3.13 7.10
C ARG A 48 -1.85 4.55 6.83
N ARG A 49 -2.52 5.17 7.80
CA ARG A 49 -2.90 6.58 7.73
C ARG A 49 -1.64 7.42 7.66
N LYS A 50 -1.44 8.13 6.55
CA LYS A 50 -0.40 9.16 6.40
C LYS A 50 -1.08 10.52 6.29
N SER A 51 -0.55 11.52 6.99
CA SER A 51 -1.01 12.89 6.82
C SER A 51 -0.72 13.36 5.39
N LEU A 52 -1.71 14.00 4.76
CA LEU A 52 -1.56 14.55 3.43
C LEU A 52 -0.72 15.83 3.53
N LEU A 53 0.57 15.71 3.25
CA LEU A 53 1.46 16.88 3.17
C LEU A 53 1.18 17.67 1.89
N LYS A 54 1.05 19.00 2.03
CA LYS A 54 1.06 19.92 0.89
C LYS A 54 2.36 19.77 0.10
N LEU A 55 2.31 20.04 -1.20
CA LEU A 55 3.45 19.87 -2.11
C LEU A 55 4.71 20.64 -1.65
N ALA A 56 4.53 21.86 -1.12
CA ALA A 56 5.62 22.66 -0.58
C ALA A 56 6.38 21.93 0.55
N TYR A 57 5.66 21.35 1.51
CA TYR A 57 6.28 20.59 2.60
C TYR A 57 6.97 19.32 2.12
N LYS A 58 6.45 18.66 1.07
CA LYS A 58 7.14 17.51 0.46
C LYS A 58 8.49 17.92 -0.13
N LYS A 59 8.53 19.04 -0.86
CA LYS A 59 9.76 19.58 -1.45
C LYS A 59 10.77 19.98 -0.37
N ALA A 60 10.34 20.75 0.63
CA ALA A 60 11.19 21.19 1.73
C ALA A 60 11.80 20.01 2.50
N ARG A 61 10.99 19.00 2.85
CA ARG A 61 11.48 17.78 3.52
C ARG A 61 12.46 16.99 2.67
N LYS A 62 12.21 16.90 1.36
CA LYS A 62 13.11 16.22 0.43
C LYS A 62 14.46 16.94 0.35
N GLN A 63 14.44 18.25 0.13
CA GLN A 63 15.65 19.07 0.06
C GLN A 63 16.46 18.97 1.36
N PHE A 64 15.80 19.12 2.52
CA PHE A 64 16.46 18.98 3.81
C PHE A 64 17.12 17.60 3.98
N ALA A 65 16.46 16.52 3.57
CA ALA A 65 17.04 15.18 3.63
C ALA A 65 18.24 15.00 2.69
N GLU A 66 18.21 15.63 1.51
CA GLU A 66 19.33 15.62 0.56
C GLU A 66 20.51 16.44 1.08
N ASP A 67 20.27 17.62 1.62
CA ASP A 67 21.30 18.52 2.15
C ASP A 67 22.03 17.90 3.36
N ASN A 68 21.34 17.07 4.15
CA ASN A 68 21.88 16.49 5.38
C ASN A 68 22.20 15.00 5.24
N LEU A 69 22.28 14.45 4.02
CA LEU A 69 22.48 13.02 3.78
C LEU A 69 23.80 12.50 4.37
N SER A 70 24.84 13.32 4.34
CA SER A 70 26.20 12.99 4.83
C SER A 70 26.45 13.39 6.28
N GLU A 71 25.43 13.92 6.98
CA GLU A 71 25.62 14.44 8.33
C GLU A 71 25.83 13.31 9.35
N SER A 72 26.69 13.58 10.32
CA SER A 72 27.06 12.59 11.33
C SER A 72 25.93 12.34 12.33
N MET A 73 25.97 11.19 13.01
CA MET A 73 25.02 10.91 14.10
C MET A 73 25.06 12.00 15.19
N ASN A 74 26.23 12.60 15.44
CA ASN A 74 26.38 13.70 16.40
C ASN A 74 25.61 14.95 15.98
N TYR A 75 25.61 15.26 14.67
CA TYR A 75 24.79 16.34 14.14
C TYR A 75 23.30 16.07 14.38
N TRP A 76 22.84 14.86 14.04
CA TRP A 76 21.44 14.47 14.25
C TRP A 76 21.02 14.45 15.72
N ASN A 77 21.90 14.07 16.63
CA ASN A 77 21.66 14.14 18.08
C ASN A 77 21.47 15.58 18.60
N CYS A 78 21.97 16.58 17.90
CA CYS A 78 21.76 17.99 18.25
C CYS A 78 20.49 18.58 17.62
N VAL A 79 20.00 18.00 16.53
CA VAL A 79 18.89 18.53 15.73
C VAL A 79 17.55 17.88 16.09
N LEU A 80 17.56 16.60 16.48
CA LEU A 80 16.37 15.80 16.84
C LEU A 80 16.11 15.82 18.34
#